data_AF-A0A2G2HNG3-F1
#
_entry.id   AF-A0A2G2HNG3-F1
#
_cell.length_a   1.000
_cell.length_b   1.000
_cell.length_c   1.000
_cell.angle_alpha   90.00
_cell.angle_beta   90.00
_cell.angle_gamma   90.00
#
_symmetry.space_group_name_H-M   'P 1'
#
loop_
_entity.id
_entity.type
_entity.pdbx_description
1 polymer ?
#
loop_
_entity_poly.entity_id
_entity_poly.type
_entity_poly.pdbx_seq_one_letter_code
_entity_poly.pdbx_strand_id
1 'polypeptide(L)'
;MKKTIVAQLGGENRPIRIEKEKHFNLKIAKDSSNIKSYSINKSINYNSTLPIELSPQQENEFKSELLKKRIAHITIYYENGDKEIKPWKANRFKENSDVLGNLRSRKEFRKGEWQSRGIIKVLVSINN
;
A
#
# COMPACT_ATOMS: atom_id res chain seq x y z
N MET A 1 -38.82 3.77 5.85
CA MET A 1 -38.91 3.09 4.55
C MET A 1 -37.58 2.40 4.25
N LYS A 2 -37.55 1.06 4.10
CA LYS A 2 -36.34 0.33 3.71
C LYS A 2 -36.13 0.51 2.20
N LYS A 3 -35.04 1.18 1.79
CA LYS A 3 -34.67 1.30 0.37
C LYS A 3 -33.96 0.01 -0.06
N THR A 4 -34.66 -0.84 -0.78
CA THR A 4 -34.07 -1.99 -1.47
C THR A 4 -33.32 -1.47 -2.71
N ILE A 5 -32.02 -1.75 -2.82
CA ILE A 5 -31.23 -1.40 -3.99
C ILE A 5 -31.05 -2.69 -4.79
N VAL A 6 -31.72 -2.78 -5.93
CA VAL A 6 -31.59 -3.89 -6.87
C VAL A 6 -30.39 -3.58 -7.76
N ALA A 7 -29.33 -4.38 -7.65
CA ALA A 7 -28.21 -4.31 -8.58
C ALA A 7 -28.59 -5.05 -9.87
N GLN A 8 -28.56 -4.36 -11.01
CA GLN A 8 -28.77 -4.99 -12.30
C GLN A 8 -27.46 -5.67 -12.71
N LEU A 9 -27.51 -7.00 -12.84
CA LEU A 9 -26.40 -7.80 -13.37
C LEU A 9 -26.16 -7.39 -14.83
N GLY A 10 -25.11 -6.60 -15.07
CA GLY A 10 -24.56 -6.45 -16.41
C GLY A 10 -23.90 -7.77 -16.82
N GLY A 11 -24.14 -8.21 -18.05
CA GLY A 11 -23.58 -9.46 -18.60
C GLY A 11 -22.06 -9.54 -18.57
N GLU A 12 -21.55 -10.72 -18.92
CA GLU A 12 -20.14 -11.12 -18.81
C GLU A 12 -19.17 -10.04 -19.30
N ASN A 13 -18.19 -9.70 -18.45
CA ASN A 13 -17.05 -8.82 -18.73
C ASN A 13 -17.31 -7.32 -18.88
N ARG A 14 -18.21 -6.73 -18.07
CA ARG A 14 -18.15 -5.28 -17.77
C ARG A 14 -17.78 -5.03 -16.31
N PRO A 15 -16.74 -4.22 -16.00
CA PRO A 15 -16.38 -3.91 -14.62
C PRO A 15 -17.50 -3.12 -13.94
N ILE A 16 -17.82 -3.53 -12.72
CA ILE A 16 -18.84 -2.88 -11.88
C ILE A 16 -18.38 -1.43 -11.59
N ARG A 17 -19.19 -0.46 -12.00
CA ARG A 17 -18.99 0.94 -11.60
C ARG A 17 -19.53 1.10 -10.19
N ILE A 18 -18.63 0.99 -9.20
CA ILE A 18 -18.96 1.23 -7.79
C ILE A 18 -19.03 2.74 -7.60
N GLU A 19 -20.25 3.29 -7.50
CA GLU A 19 -20.44 4.64 -6.98
C GLU A 19 -19.88 4.68 -5.55
N LYS A 20 -18.99 5.65 -5.33
CA LYS A 20 -18.33 5.91 -4.05
C LYS A 20 -19.36 5.83 -2.91
N GLU A 21 -18.95 5.19 -1.81
CA GLU A 21 -19.71 4.98 -0.57
C GLU A 21 -20.51 3.67 -0.52
N LYS A 22 -19.80 2.57 -0.25
CA LYS A 22 -20.29 1.50 0.63
C LYS A 22 -19.11 0.68 1.13
N HIS A 23 -18.95 0.64 2.44
CA HIS A 23 -18.13 -0.39 3.07
C HIS A 23 -18.76 -1.75 2.74
N PHE A 24 -18.07 -2.59 2.00
CA PHE A 24 -18.52 -3.95 1.72
C PHE A 24 -17.79 -4.92 2.63
N ASN A 25 -18.56 -5.75 3.34
CA ASN A 25 -18.03 -6.93 4.00
C ASN A 25 -18.05 -8.08 3.00
N LEU A 26 -16.88 -8.47 2.51
CA LEU A 26 -16.70 -9.68 1.71
C LEU A 26 -16.73 -10.90 2.64
N LYS A 27 -17.80 -11.70 2.56
CA LYS A 27 -17.81 -13.06 3.11
C LYS A 27 -17.35 -14.01 2.02
N ILE A 28 -16.09 -14.40 2.06
CA ILE A 28 -15.55 -15.46 1.21
C ILE A 28 -15.62 -16.76 2.01
N ALA A 29 -16.50 -17.67 1.59
CA ALA A 29 -16.50 -19.05 2.08
C ALA A 29 -15.61 -19.88 1.15
N LYS A 30 -14.49 -20.36 1.67
CA LYS A 30 -13.69 -21.42 1.05
C LYS A 30 -13.20 -22.32 2.18
N ASP A 31 -13.95 -23.39 2.40
CA ASP A 31 -13.75 -24.48 3.36
C ASP A 31 -13.41 -24.11 4.82
N SER A 32 -14.29 -24.57 5.72
CA SER A 32 -14.47 -24.16 7.11
C SER A 32 -13.33 -24.49 8.09
N SER A 33 -12.13 -24.91 7.66
CA SER A 33 -11.16 -25.54 8.57
C SER A 33 -9.81 -24.86 8.72
N ASN A 34 -9.56 -23.69 8.09
CA ASN A 34 -8.35 -22.91 8.44
C ASN A 34 -8.49 -21.42 8.14
N ILE A 35 -9.40 -20.74 8.85
CA ILE A 35 -9.53 -19.28 8.78
C ILE A 35 -8.37 -18.68 9.61
N LYS A 36 -7.23 -18.39 8.97
CA LYS A 36 -6.37 -17.32 9.48
C LYS A 36 -7.17 -16.04 9.34
N SER A 37 -7.73 -15.56 10.46
CA SER A 37 -8.46 -14.30 10.53
C SER A 37 -7.49 -13.15 10.27
N TYR A 38 -7.35 -12.74 9.02
CA TYR A 38 -6.74 -11.46 8.70
C TYR A 38 -7.83 -10.41 8.88
N SER A 39 -7.80 -9.73 10.02
CA SER A 39 -8.63 -8.55 10.24
C SER A 39 -8.17 -7.47 9.25
N ILE A 40 -8.86 -7.36 8.12
CA ILE A 40 -8.79 -6.15 7.28
C ILE A 40 -9.79 -5.16 7.88
N ASN A 41 -9.61 -4.82 9.15
CA ASN A 41 -10.28 -3.69 9.79
C ASN A 41 -9.32 -2.51 9.93
N LYS A 42 -8.42 -2.32 8.97
CA LYS A 42 -7.77 -1.03 8.81
C LYS A 42 -8.63 -0.26 7.81
N SER A 43 -9.60 0.51 8.32
CA SER A 43 -10.21 1.56 7.51
C SER A 43 -9.05 2.39 6.98
N ILE A 44 -8.72 2.23 5.70
CA ILE A 44 -7.69 3.05 5.08
C ILE A 44 -8.25 4.46 5.15
N ASN A 45 -7.79 5.24 6.11
CA ASN A 45 -8.18 6.63 6.20
C ASN A 45 -7.52 7.30 4.99
N TYR A 46 -8.24 7.41 3.88
CA TYR A 46 -7.75 7.99 2.64
C TYR A 46 -7.32 9.45 2.80
N ASN A 47 -7.63 10.08 3.94
CA ASN A 47 -7.17 11.42 4.30
C ASN A 47 -5.81 11.44 5.02
N SER A 48 -5.25 10.26 5.34
CA SER A 48 -3.97 10.09 6.05
C SER A 48 -2.76 10.04 5.09
N THR A 49 -1.56 10.10 5.66
CA THR A 49 -0.31 9.92 4.92
C THR A 49 -0.10 8.44 4.59
N LEU A 50 0.53 8.16 3.45
CA LEU A 50 0.86 6.79 3.05
C LEU A 50 1.70 6.12 4.15
N PRO A 51 1.30 4.94 4.66
CA PRO A 51 2.13 4.17 5.59
C PRO A 51 3.41 3.70 4.88
N ILE A 52 4.56 4.16 5.38
CA ILE A 52 5.88 3.77 4.91
C ILE A 52 6.62 3.16 6.09
N GLU A 53 7.10 1.93 5.92
CA GLU A 53 7.91 1.21 6.89
C GLU A 53 9.32 1.00 6.34
N LEU A 54 10.30 1.00 7.25
CA LEU A 54 11.70 0.76 6.95
C LEU A 54 12.13 -0.61 7.48
N SER A 55 13.07 -1.26 6.80
CA SER A 55 13.73 -2.49 7.23
C SER A 55 15.23 -2.38 6.95
N PRO A 56 16.08 -2.11 7.97
CA PRO A 56 15.77 -2.07 9.41
C PRO A 56 14.76 -0.99 9.84
N GLN A 57 14.01 -1.24 10.92
CA GLN A 57 12.93 -0.34 11.39
C GLN A 57 13.47 0.99 11.94
N GLN A 58 14.65 0.97 12.54
CA GLN A 58 15.29 2.17 13.07
C GLN A 58 15.83 3.03 11.91
N GLU A 59 15.32 4.25 11.77
CA GLU A 59 15.67 5.14 10.65
C GLU A 59 17.18 5.41 10.56
N ASN A 60 17.85 5.65 11.70
CA ASN A 60 19.30 5.90 11.74
C ASN A 60 20.10 4.69 11.24
N GLU A 61 19.69 3.48 11.62
CA GLU A 61 20.33 2.25 11.17
C GLU A 61 20.10 2.03 9.68
N PHE A 62 18.84 2.15 9.24
CA PHE A 62 18.46 2.07 7.83
C PHE A 62 19.26 3.07 6.99
N LYS A 63 19.38 4.31 7.47
CA LYS A 63 20.14 5.39 6.81
C LYS A 63 21.62 5.06 6.71
N SER A 64 22.22 4.57 7.80
CA SER A 64 23.63 4.17 7.82
C SER A 64 23.91 3.08 6.77
N GLU A 65 23.01 2.11 6.66
CA GLU A 65 23.13 1.01 5.70
C GLU A 65 22.87 1.45 4.25
N LEU A 66 21.90 2.35 4.04
CA LEU A 66 21.63 2.94 2.73
C LEU A 66 22.83 3.73 2.20
N LEU A 67 23.54 4.45 3.07
CA LEU A 67 24.74 5.20 2.70
C LEU A 67 25.90 4.28 2.29
N LYS A 68 26.04 3.12 2.93
CA LYS A 68 27.04 2.10 2.58
C LYS A 68 26.71 1.39 1.27
N LYS A 69 25.50 0.85 1.15
CA LYS A 69 25.08 0.00 0.02
C LYS A 69 24.64 0.79 -1.21
N ARG A 70 24.18 2.03 -1.03
CA ARG A 70 23.60 2.90 -2.07
C ARG A 70 22.42 2.31 -2.84
N ILE A 71 21.83 1.24 -2.33
CA ILE A 71 20.65 0.58 -2.90
C ILE A 71 19.74 0.08 -1.79
N ALA A 72 18.42 0.18 -2.04
CA ALA A 72 17.35 -0.40 -1.25
C ALA A 72 16.26 -0.94 -2.18
N HIS A 73 15.30 -1.68 -1.66
CA HIS A 73 14.15 -2.20 -2.39
C HIS A 73 12.86 -1.63 -1.81
N ILE A 74 12.04 -1.05 -2.68
CA ILE A 74 10.72 -0.52 -2.35
C ILE A 74 9.70 -1.59 -2.74
N THR A 75 9.04 -2.17 -1.74
CA THR A 75 7.90 -3.06 -1.92
C THR A 75 6.61 -2.27 -1.70
N ILE A 76 5.80 -2.17 -2.74
CA ILE A 76 4.49 -1.50 -2.74
C ILE A 76 3.44 -2.59 -2.59
N TYR A 77 2.58 -2.47 -1.59
CA TYR A 77 1.45 -3.37 -1.38
C TYR A 77 0.17 -2.69 -1.87
N TYR A 78 -0.64 -3.44 -2.61
CA TYR A 78 -1.89 -2.98 -3.17
C TYR A 78 -3.09 -3.62 -2.46
N GLU A 79 -4.25 -2.95 -2.54
CA GLU A 79 -5.49 -3.41 -1.91
C GLU A 79 -6.02 -4.72 -2.50
N ASN A 80 -5.68 -5.01 -3.76
CA ASN A 80 -6.03 -6.25 -4.45
C ASN A 80 -5.15 -7.45 -4.02
N GLY A 81 -4.18 -7.24 -3.13
CA GLY A 81 -3.24 -8.25 -2.67
C GLY A 81 -1.95 -8.35 -3.49
N ASP A 82 -1.85 -7.61 -4.60
CA ASP A 82 -0.63 -7.57 -5.39
C ASP A 82 0.49 -6.85 -4.64
N LYS A 83 1.72 -7.17 -5.05
CA LYS A 83 2.91 -6.43 -4.63
C LYS A 83 3.83 -6.13 -5.81
N GLU A 84 4.42 -4.95 -5.78
CA GLU A 84 5.43 -4.54 -6.74
C GLU A 84 6.74 -4.24 -6.00
N ILE A 85 7.86 -4.78 -6.49
CA ILE A 85 9.19 -4.55 -5.91
C ILE A 85 10.02 -3.76 -6.90
N LYS A 86 10.57 -2.61 -6.45
CA LYS A 86 11.41 -1.72 -7.27
C LYS A 86 12.73 -1.42 -6.58
N PRO A 87 13.87 -1.45 -7.29
CA PRO A 87 15.13 -1.00 -6.73
C PRO A 87 15.12 0.53 -6.58
N TRP A 88 15.54 1.00 -5.42
CA TRP A 88 15.85 2.40 -5.13
C TRP A 88 17.35 2.60 -5.10
N LYS A 89 17.89 3.14 -6.19
CA LYS A 89 19.30 3.56 -6.27
C LYS A 89 19.48 4.92 -5.59
N ALA A 90 20.22 4.94 -4.49
CA ALA A 90 20.41 6.09 -3.61
C ALA A 90 21.80 6.75 -3.82
N ASN A 91 22.27 6.81 -5.07
CA ASN A 91 23.61 7.31 -5.42
C ASN A 91 23.85 8.77 -4.98
N ARG A 92 22.79 9.59 -4.92
CA ARG A 92 22.85 11.00 -4.49
C ARG A 92 22.51 11.22 -3.01
N PHE A 93 22.20 10.16 -2.28
CA PHE A 93 21.85 10.23 -0.87
C PHE A 93 23.09 10.56 -0.03
N LYS A 94 22.94 11.45 0.95
CA LYS A 94 24.03 12.00 1.78
C LYS A 94 23.67 11.89 3.26
N GLU A 95 24.64 12.10 4.14
CA GLU A 95 24.44 12.07 5.59
C GLU A 95 23.37 13.07 6.07
N ASN A 96 23.22 14.21 5.41
CA ASN A 96 22.17 15.18 5.74
C ASN A 96 20.82 14.92 5.05
N SER A 97 20.70 13.83 4.28
CA SER A 97 19.45 13.50 3.59
C SER A 97 18.42 12.90 4.56
N ASP A 98 17.17 13.31 4.37
CA ASP A 98 16.00 12.74 5.06
C ASP A 98 15.45 11.54 4.26
N VAL A 99 15.43 10.36 4.87
CA VAL A 99 14.97 9.12 4.23
C VAL A 99 13.49 9.21 3.86
N LEU A 100 12.64 9.58 4.83
CA LEU A 100 11.20 9.62 4.64
C LEU A 100 10.79 10.79 3.75
N GLY A 101 11.46 11.94 3.86
CA GLY A 101 11.26 13.08 2.96
C GLY A 101 11.52 12.73 1.50
N ASN A 102 12.62 12.00 1.23
CA ASN A 102 12.92 11.51 -0.13
C ASN A 102 11.84 10.56 -0.65
N LEU A 103 11.41 9.59 0.16
CA LEU A 103 10.36 8.65 -0.22
C LEU A 103 9.03 9.37 -0.50
N ARG A 104 8.59 10.27 0.39
CA ARG A 104 7.32 11.01 0.24
C ARG A 104 7.31 12.00 -0.93
N SER A 105 8.47 12.41 -1.42
CA SER A 105 8.56 13.31 -2.59
C SER A 105 8.17 12.65 -3.91
N ARG A 106 8.21 11.30 -3.97
CA ARG A 106 7.85 10.49 -5.14
C ARG A 106 6.40 10.69 -5.52
N LYS A 107 6.14 10.88 -6.81
CA LYS A 107 4.79 11.21 -7.31
C LYS A 107 3.78 10.14 -6.91
N GLU A 108 4.15 8.86 -7.03
CA GLU A 108 3.28 7.74 -6.67
C GLU A 108 2.88 7.68 -5.18
N PHE A 109 3.62 8.36 -4.29
CA PHE A 109 3.39 8.34 -2.84
C PHE A 109 2.73 9.61 -2.30
N ARG A 110 2.41 10.57 -3.19
CA ARG A 110 1.74 11.82 -2.81
C ARG A 110 0.27 11.56 -2.49
N LYS A 111 -0.30 12.42 -1.65
CA LYS A 111 -1.74 12.41 -1.34
C LYS A 111 -2.55 12.54 -2.64
N GLY A 112 -3.56 11.70 -2.79
CA GLY A 112 -4.39 11.54 -4.00
C GLY A 112 -3.87 10.45 -4.93
N GLU A 113 -2.56 10.37 -5.16
CA GLU A 113 -1.94 9.43 -6.10
C GLU A 113 -1.85 8.01 -5.55
N TRP A 114 -1.40 7.84 -4.31
CA TRP A 114 -1.27 6.49 -3.76
C TRP A 114 -2.65 5.84 -3.55
N GLN A 115 -3.65 6.65 -3.20
CA GLN A 115 -5.04 6.23 -3.06
C GLN A 115 -5.65 5.83 -4.40
N SER A 116 -5.46 6.65 -5.45
CA SER A 116 -6.01 6.35 -6.78
C SER A 116 -5.40 5.08 -7.39
N ARG A 117 -4.18 4.74 -6.99
CA ARG A 117 -3.46 3.53 -7.38
C ARG A 117 -3.79 2.31 -6.51
N GLY A 118 -4.63 2.45 -5.49
CA GLY A 118 -4.97 1.35 -4.58
C GLY A 118 -3.78 0.88 -3.72
N ILE A 119 -2.78 1.73 -3.48
CA ILE A 119 -1.65 1.41 -2.61
C ILE A 119 -2.15 1.43 -1.15
N ILE A 120 -1.73 0.46 -0.34
CA ILE A 120 -2.12 0.39 1.08
C ILE A 120 -0.94 0.62 2.04
N LYS A 121 0.27 0.28 1.59
CA LYS A 121 1.50 0.35 2.37
C LYS A 121 2.72 0.27 1.46
N VAL A 122 3.81 0.89 1.90
CA VAL A 122 5.13 0.71 1.31
C VAL A 122 6.10 0.19 2.38
N LEU A 123 6.87 -0.84 2.03
CA LEU A 123 8.01 -1.31 2.82
C LEU A 123 9.29 -1.00 2.05
N VAL A 124 10.24 -0.35 2.69
CA VAL A 124 11.56 -0.09 2.11
C VAL A 124 12.59 -0.89 2.87
N SER A 125 13.30 -1.77 2.18
CA SER A 125 14.25 -2.72 2.77
C SER A 125 15.63 -2.56 2.18
N ILE A 126 16.66 -2.68 3.02
CA ILE A 126 18.05 -2.70 2.57
C ILE A 126 18.42 -4.05 1.94
N ASN A 127 17.86 -5.13 2.48
CA ASN A 127 18.07 -6.50 2.02
C ASN A 127 16.85 -6.95 1.22
N ASN A 128 17.08 -7.62 0.09
CA ASN A 128 16.01 -8.17 -0.76
C ASN A 128 15.50 -9.50 -0.21
#